data_AF-A0A8X6WLH0-F1
#
_entry.id   AF-A0A8X6WLH0-F1
#
_cell.length_a   1.000
_cell.length_b   1.000
_cell.length_c   1.000
_cell.angle_alpha   90.00
_cell.angle_beta   90.00
_cell.angle_gamma   90.00
#
_symmetry.space_group_name_H-M   'P 1'
#
loop_
_entity.id
_entity.type
_entity.pdbx_description
1 polymer ?
#
loop_
_entity_poly.entity_id
_entity_poly.type
_entity_poly.pdbx_seq_one_letter_code
_entity_poly.pdbx_strand_id
1 'polypeptide(L)'
;AAGVIVDLINSKRMAGRALLMAGPPGTGKTAIALAIAQELGNKVPFCPMVGSEVYSSEIKKTEVLMENFRRAIGLRIKEVKEIYEGEVTEITPVESENPLGGYGKTTTHVAVGLKTAKGIKKLKLDPSIFESIQKEKVVVGDVIYIEANSGAVKRQGRCDNYATEFDLE
;
A
#
# COMPACT_ATOMS: atom_id res chain seq x y z
N ALA A 1 6.03 25.50 -26.92
CA ALA A 1 5.47 24.30 -27.58
C ALA A 1 5.26 23.14 -26.59
N ALA A 2 6.29 22.66 -25.88
CA ALA A 2 6.16 21.55 -24.92
C ALA A 2 5.14 21.82 -23.78
N GLY A 3 5.05 23.04 -23.25
CA GLY A 3 4.06 23.41 -22.24
C GLY A 3 2.60 23.19 -22.68
N VAL A 4 2.29 23.44 -23.96
CA VAL A 4 0.95 23.17 -24.51
C VAL A 4 0.60 21.68 -24.43
N ILE A 5 1.60 20.80 -24.56
CA ILE A 5 1.39 19.35 -24.44
C ILE A 5 1.09 18.98 -22.98
N VAL A 6 1.80 19.56 -22.02
CA VAL A 6 1.52 19.39 -20.59
C VAL A 6 0.08 19.81 -20.27
N ASP A 7 -0.35 20.97 -20.76
CA ASP A 7 -1.72 21.46 -20.57
C ASP A 7 -2.77 20.55 -21.22
N LEU A 8 -2.48 20.00 -22.41
CA LEU A 8 -3.37 19.05 -23.09
C LEU A 8 -3.49 17.73 -22.33
N ILE A 9 -2.41 17.23 -21.74
CA ILE A 9 -2.41 16.02 -20.92
C ILE A 9 -3.20 16.28 -19.62
N ASN A 10 -2.93 17.38 -18.93
CA ASN A 10 -3.64 17.75 -17.69
C ASN A 10 -5.14 18.00 -17.93
N SER A 11 -5.49 18.59 -19.08
CA SER A 11 -6.90 18.77 -19.49
C SER A 11 -7.55 17.52 -20.11
N LYS A 12 -6.83 16.38 -20.17
CA LYS A 12 -7.31 15.09 -20.71
C LYS A 12 -7.76 15.16 -22.18
N ARG A 13 -7.19 16.06 -22.98
CA ARG A 13 -7.53 16.28 -24.40
C ARG A 13 -6.51 15.70 -25.38
N MET A 14 -5.59 14.87 -24.90
CA MET A 14 -4.52 14.23 -25.68
C MET A 14 -4.84 12.79 -26.12
N ALA A 15 -6.03 12.26 -25.81
CA ALA A 15 -6.37 10.85 -26.06
C ALA A 15 -6.13 10.41 -27.52
N GLY A 16 -5.34 9.35 -27.71
CA GLY A 16 -5.04 8.76 -29.02
C GLY A 16 -4.14 9.60 -29.94
N ARG A 17 -3.50 10.65 -29.43
CA ARG A 17 -2.63 11.53 -30.23
C ARG A 17 -1.15 11.19 -30.03
N ALA A 18 -0.37 11.38 -31.07
CA ALA A 18 1.08 11.23 -31.03
C ALA A 18 1.77 12.61 -31.10
N LEU A 19 2.91 12.73 -30.42
CA LEU A 19 3.81 13.87 -30.52
C LEU A 19 5.12 13.40 -31.15
N LEU A 20 5.48 13.98 -32.29
CA LEU A 20 6.78 13.73 -32.94
C LEU A 20 7.74 14.88 -32.63
N MET A 21 8.87 14.57 -31.99
CA MET A 21 9.97 15.51 -31.80
C MET A 21 11.03 15.26 -32.87
N ALA A 22 11.14 16.16 -33.84
CA ALA A 22 12.11 16.06 -34.93
C ALA A 22 13.27 17.05 -34.72
N GLY A 23 14.48 16.64 -35.14
CA GLY A 23 15.68 17.47 -35.11
C GLY A 23 16.96 16.63 -35.10
N PRO A 24 18.13 17.24 -35.39
CA PRO A 24 19.44 16.57 -35.34
C PRO A 24 19.73 15.87 -33.99
N PRO A 25 20.64 14.87 -33.93
CA PRO A 25 21.09 14.32 -32.65
C PRO A 25 21.68 15.41 -31.75
N GLY A 26 21.53 15.28 -30.43
CA GLY A 26 22.06 16.25 -29.47
C GLY A 26 21.18 17.50 -29.23
N THR A 27 20.05 17.68 -29.92
CA THR A 27 19.19 18.87 -29.76
C THR A 27 18.18 18.79 -28.60
N GLY A 28 18.45 17.97 -27.58
CA GLY A 28 17.63 17.92 -26.35
C GLY A 28 16.26 17.26 -26.46
N LYS A 29 15.94 16.52 -27.54
CA LYS A 29 14.63 15.83 -27.71
C LYS A 29 14.26 14.95 -26.50
N THR A 30 15.19 14.09 -26.07
CA THR A 30 14.98 13.22 -24.90
C THR A 30 14.86 14.04 -23.61
N ALA A 31 15.66 15.10 -23.46
CA ALA A 31 15.59 15.98 -22.30
C ALA A 31 14.22 16.67 -22.18
N ILE A 32 13.63 17.10 -23.31
CA ILE A 32 12.29 17.68 -23.34
C ILE A 32 11.22 16.64 -22.94
N ALA A 33 11.32 15.38 -23.40
CA ALA A 33 10.40 14.33 -22.95
C ALA A 33 10.48 14.09 -21.43
N LEU A 34 11.69 14.04 -20.87
CA LEU A 34 11.89 13.89 -19.43
C LEU A 34 11.37 15.10 -18.65
N ALA A 35 11.57 16.31 -19.17
CA ALA A 35 11.04 17.53 -18.56
C ALA A 35 9.50 17.52 -18.54
N ILE A 36 8.84 17.09 -19.63
CA ILE A 36 7.37 16.92 -19.66
C ILE A 36 6.92 15.92 -18.60
N ALA A 37 7.62 14.78 -18.47
CA ALA A 37 7.30 13.77 -17.47
C ALA A 37 7.45 14.30 -16.03
N GLN A 38 8.53 15.03 -15.76
CA GLN A 38 8.77 15.65 -14.46
C GLN A 38 7.71 16.70 -14.12
N GLU A 39 7.30 17.52 -15.09
CA GLU A 39 6.26 18.54 -14.91
C GLU A 39 4.87 17.94 -14.63
N LEU A 40 4.53 16.81 -15.26
CA LEU A 40 3.29 16.07 -14.96
C LEU A 40 3.31 15.41 -13.57
N GLY A 41 4.50 15.16 -13.04
CA GLY A 41 4.76 14.62 -11.71
C GLY A 41 4.43 13.13 -11.56
N ASN A 42 4.70 12.60 -10.36
CA ASN A 42 4.60 11.16 -10.03
C ASN A 42 3.19 10.56 -10.13
N LYS A 43 2.19 11.40 -10.40
CA LYS A 43 0.78 11.04 -10.50
C LYS A 43 0.41 10.52 -11.89
N VAL A 44 1.21 10.82 -12.91
CA VAL A 44 1.00 10.41 -14.29
C VAL A 44 2.14 9.45 -14.67
N PRO A 45 1.84 8.21 -15.10
CA PRO A 45 2.89 7.28 -15.48
C PRO A 45 3.63 7.76 -16.74
N PHE A 46 4.95 7.59 -16.74
CA PHE A 46 5.81 7.84 -17.88
C PHE A 46 6.63 6.59 -18.16
N CYS A 47 6.48 6.02 -19.36
CA CYS A 47 7.13 4.78 -19.77
C CYS A 47 8.05 5.07 -20.97
N PRO A 48 9.34 5.35 -20.73
CA PRO A 48 10.31 5.46 -21.81
C PRO A 48 10.58 4.08 -22.42
N MET A 49 10.56 3.99 -23.74
CA MET A 49 10.86 2.77 -24.47
C MET A 49 11.80 3.07 -25.64
N VAL A 50 12.83 2.26 -25.82
CA VAL A 50 13.71 2.33 -27.00
C VAL A 50 13.15 1.43 -28.09
N GLY A 51 13.17 1.88 -29.36
CA GLY A 51 12.58 1.12 -30.48
C GLY A 51 13.14 -0.30 -30.65
N SER A 52 14.38 -0.55 -30.24
CA SER A 52 14.99 -1.88 -30.26
C SER A 52 14.40 -2.84 -29.23
N GLU A 53 13.81 -2.34 -28.14
CA GLU A 53 13.19 -3.16 -27.08
C GLU A 53 11.92 -3.86 -27.56
N VAL A 54 11.34 -3.45 -28.71
CA VAL A 54 10.18 -4.10 -29.32
C VAL A 54 10.52 -5.52 -29.81
N TYR A 55 11.79 -5.80 -30.08
CA TYR A 55 12.24 -7.07 -30.63
C TYR A 55 12.56 -8.04 -29.48
N SER A 56 11.76 -9.10 -29.35
CA SER A 56 11.95 -10.18 -28.39
C SER A 56 11.86 -11.55 -29.09
N SER A 57 12.62 -12.52 -28.59
CA SER A 57 12.55 -13.93 -29.01
C SER A 57 11.39 -14.68 -28.36
N GLU A 58 10.95 -14.23 -27.18
CA GLU A 58 9.95 -14.91 -26.36
C GLU A 58 8.53 -14.38 -26.60
N ILE A 59 8.43 -13.08 -26.89
CA ILE A 59 7.15 -12.36 -26.95
C ILE A 59 6.98 -11.73 -28.34
N LYS A 60 5.75 -11.77 -28.88
CA LYS A 60 5.42 -11.11 -30.14
C LYS A 60 5.61 -9.59 -30.02
N LYS A 61 6.14 -8.97 -31.08
CA LYS A 61 6.36 -7.51 -31.17
C LYS A 61 5.12 -6.69 -30.79
N THR A 62 3.93 -7.15 -31.20
CA THR A 62 2.65 -6.49 -30.88
C THR A 62 2.34 -6.55 -29.39
N GLU A 63 2.66 -7.64 -28.71
CA GLU A 63 2.40 -7.78 -27.27
C GLU A 63 3.36 -6.90 -26.46
N VAL A 64 4.62 -6.80 -26.86
CA VAL A 64 5.57 -5.86 -26.23
C VAL A 64 5.06 -4.41 -26.32
N LEU A 65 4.54 -3.99 -27.48
CA LEU A 65 3.94 -2.66 -27.62
C LEU A 65 2.69 -2.51 -26.75
N MET A 66 1.79 -3.48 -26.76
CA MET A 66 0.56 -3.45 -25.96
C MET A 66 0.85 -3.41 -24.47
N GLU A 67 1.86 -4.13 -24.00
CA GLU A 67 2.30 -4.10 -22.61
C GLU A 67 2.80 -2.71 -22.21
N ASN A 68 3.63 -2.08 -23.04
CA ASN A 68 4.09 -0.71 -22.79
C ASN A 68 2.93 0.29 -22.76
N PHE A 69 1.92 0.15 -23.63
CA PHE A 69 0.70 0.94 -23.53
C PHE A 69 -0.05 0.72 -22.21
N ARG A 70 -0.19 -0.53 -21.74
CA ARG A 70 -0.83 -0.82 -20.45
C ARG A 70 -0.04 -0.20 -19.28
N ARG A 71 1.29 -0.28 -19.29
CA ARG A 71 2.16 0.34 -18.28
C ARG A 71 2.05 1.87 -18.26
N ALA A 72 1.80 2.49 -19.42
CA ALA A 72 1.61 3.94 -19.55
C ALA A 72 0.19 4.43 -19.18
N ILE A 73 -0.74 3.54 -18.81
CA ILE A 73 -2.10 3.91 -18.39
C ILE A 73 -2.22 3.73 -16.88
N GLY A 74 -2.37 4.85 -16.17
CA GLY A 74 -2.49 4.87 -14.71
C GLY A 74 -3.95 4.83 -14.27
N LEU A 75 -4.32 3.85 -13.45
CA LEU A 75 -5.60 3.81 -12.74
C LEU A 75 -5.38 4.22 -11.29
N ARG A 76 -6.08 5.27 -10.84
CA ARG A 76 -6.07 5.68 -9.42
C ARG A 76 -7.40 5.33 -8.78
N ILE A 77 -7.34 4.38 -7.85
CA ILE A 77 -8.47 3.99 -7.01
C ILE A 77 -8.29 4.65 -5.65
N LYS A 78 -9.36 5.24 -5.12
CA LYS A 78 -9.41 5.73 -3.74
C LYS A 78 -10.35 4.81 -2.98
N GLU A 79 -9.86 4.27 -1.89
CA GLU A 79 -10.62 3.41 -0.99
C GLU A 79 -10.51 3.98 0.42
N VAL A 80 -11.60 3.90 1.18
CA VAL A 80 -11.62 4.27 2.60
C VAL A 80 -11.42 2.99 3.41
N LYS A 81 -10.41 2.98 4.27
CA LYS A 81 -10.10 1.86 5.14
C LYS A 81 -10.24 2.29 6.60
N GLU A 82 -11.00 1.51 7.36
CA GLU A 82 -11.11 1.69 8.81
C GLU A 82 -9.98 0.93 9.51
N ILE A 83 -9.21 1.67 10.30
CA ILE A 83 -8.00 1.18 10.95
C ILE A 83 -8.04 1.54 12.43
N TYR A 84 -7.58 0.61 13.26
CA TYR A 84 -7.31 0.84 14.66
C TYR A 84 -5.80 0.81 14.88
N GLU A 85 -5.26 1.89 15.43
CA GLU A 85 -3.83 2.03 15.71
C GLU A 85 -3.64 2.43 17.16
N GLY A 86 -2.66 1.82 17.82
CA GLY A 86 -2.29 2.19 19.18
C GLY A 86 -1.34 1.21 19.83
N GLU A 87 -0.83 1.62 20.99
CA GLU A 87 -0.09 0.78 21.92
C GLU A 87 -1.04 -0.23 22.58
N VAL A 88 -0.68 -1.50 22.56
CA VAL A 88 -1.42 -2.58 23.21
C VAL A 88 -1.25 -2.47 24.72
N THR A 89 -2.33 -2.22 25.44
CA THR A 89 -2.34 -2.21 26.91
C THR A 89 -2.75 -3.54 27.51
N GLU A 90 -3.67 -4.25 26.84
CA GLU A 90 -4.17 -5.55 27.30
C GLU A 90 -4.65 -6.36 26.10
N ILE A 91 -4.46 -7.68 26.16
CA ILE A 91 -5.02 -8.66 25.22
C ILE A 91 -5.68 -9.72 26.09
N THR A 92 -7.00 -9.86 25.99
CA THR A 92 -7.75 -10.83 26.79
C THR A 92 -8.70 -11.62 25.88
N PRO A 93 -8.40 -12.91 25.60
CA PRO A 93 -9.33 -13.77 24.89
C PRO A 93 -10.52 -14.10 25.81
N VAL A 94 -11.74 -13.98 25.28
CA VAL A 94 -12.97 -14.35 25.99
C VAL A 94 -13.48 -15.67 25.43
N GLU A 95 -13.31 -16.72 26.22
CA GLU A 95 -13.74 -18.07 25.90
C GLU A 95 -15.16 -18.32 26.44
N SER A 96 -15.99 -19.03 25.67
CA SER A 96 -17.28 -19.54 26.15
C SER A 96 -17.33 -21.06 26.09
N GLU A 97 -18.26 -21.64 26.85
CA GLU A 97 -18.61 -23.05 26.72
C GLU A 97 -19.28 -23.31 25.38
N ASN A 98 -18.88 -24.41 24.74
CA ASN A 98 -19.30 -24.75 23.40
C ASN A 98 -20.71 -25.39 23.43
N PRO A 99 -21.75 -24.80 22.80
CA PRO A 99 -23.11 -25.35 22.85
C PRO A 99 -23.26 -26.73 22.20
N LEU A 100 -22.26 -27.16 21.41
CA LEU A 100 -22.25 -28.42 20.66
C LEU A 100 -21.58 -29.62 21.39
N GLY A 101 -21.29 -29.51 22.69
CA GLY A 101 -20.98 -30.68 23.53
C GLY A 101 -19.66 -31.41 23.26
N GLY A 102 -18.72 -30.79 22.55
CA GLY A 102 -17.35 -31.29 22.38
C GLY A 102 -16.38 -30.66 23.37
N TYR A 103 -15.48 -31.46 23.94
CA TYR A 103 -14.38 -30.99 24.79
C TYR A 103 -13.55 -29.91 24.07
N GLY A 104 -13.67 -28.67 24.54
CA GLY A 104 -12.90 -27.54 24.03
C GLY A 104 -13.60 -26.23 24.32
N LYS A 105 -12.89 -25.29 24.95
CA LYS A 105 -13.33 -23.91 25.08
C LYS A 105 -13.20 -23.24 23.71
N THR A 106 -14.25 -22.59 23.23
CA THR A 106 -14.22 -21.82 21.98
C THR A 106 -14.09 -20.34 22.29
N THR A 107 -13.12 -19.68 21.67
CA THR A 107 -12.91 -18.24 21.82
C THR A 107 -14.03 -17.49 21.07
N THR A 108 -14.84 -16.71 21.78
CA THR A 108 -15.97 -15.97 21.19
C THR A 108 -15.56 -14.61 20.63
N HIS A 109 -14.67 -13.92 21.34
CA HIS A 109 -14.11 -12.63 20.92
C HIS A 109 -12.83 -12.35 21.71
N VAL A 110 -12.01 -11.42 21.22
CA VAL A 110 -10.84 -10.91 21.96
C VAL A 110 -11.11 -9.47 22.38
N ALA A 111 -10.90 -9.17 23.65
CA ALA A 111 -10.83 -7.80 24.13
C ALA A 111 -9.38 -7.30 24.00
N VAL A 112 -9.16 -6.28 23.18
CA VAL A 112 -7.85 -5.62 23.02
C VAL A 112 -7.96 -4.18 23.48
N GLY A 113 -7.15 -3.80 24.46
CA GLY A 113 -7.00 -2.42 24.88
C GLY A 113 -5.94 -1.73 24.02
N LEU A 114 -6.31 -0.66 23.33
CA LEU A 114 -5.41 0.19 22.57
C LEU A 114 -5.32 1.57 23.21
N LYS A 115 -4.09 2.04 23.43
CA LYS A 115 -3.77 3.36 23.94
C LYS A 115 -3.12 4.20 22.85
N THR A 116 -3.57 5.44 22.74
CA THR A 116 -3.00 6.46 21.87
C THR A 116 -2.66 7.69 22.72
N ALA A 117 -1.97 8.68 22.13
CA ALA A 117 -1.73 9.96 22.79
C ALA A 117 -3.02 10.70 23.21
N LYS A 118 -4.16 10.41 22.57
CA LYS A 118 -5.45 11.06 22.84
C LYS A 118 -6.29 10.35 23.90
N GLY A 119 -6.01 9.08 24.19
CA GLY A 119 -6.79 8.29 25.12
C GLY A 119 -6.68 6.79 24.90
N ILE A 120 -7.40 6.04 25.73
CA ILE A 120 -7.41 4.58 25.77
C ILE A 120 -8.79 4.09 25.35
N LYS A 121 -8.85 3.07 24.50
CA LYS A 121 -10.08 2.42 24.07
C LYS A 121 -9.94 0.91 24.12
N LYS A 122 -10.91 0.24 24.73
CA LYS A 122 -11.04 -1.22 24.69
C LYS A 122 -11.91 -1.62 23.51
N LEU A 123 -11.40 -2.48 22.66
CA LEU A 123 -12.07 -2.98 21.46
C LEU A 123 -12.42 -4.45 21.65
N LYS A 124 -13.63 -4.82 21.25
CA LYS A 124 -14.03 -6.22 21.11
C LYS A 124 -13.85 -6.60 19.64
N LEU A 125 -12.96 -7.55 19.40
CA LEU A 125 -12.51 -7.96 18.08
C LEU A 125 -12.85 -9.44 17.86
N ASP A 126 -12.98 -9.81 16.59
CA ASP A 126 -13.28 -11.19 16.17
C ASP A 126 -12.17 -12.16 16.61
N PRO A 127 -12.49 -13.43 16.97
CA PRO A 127 -11.50 -14.44 17.34
C PRO A 127 -10.36 -14.64 16.33
N SER A 128 -10.62 -14.47 15.03
CA SER A 128 -9.58 -14.59 13.98
C SER A 128 -8.43 -13.58 14.15
N ILE A 129 -8.71 -12.43 14.76
CA ILE A 129 -7.70 -11.42 15.06
C ILE A 129 -6.73 -11.93 16.15
N PHE A 130 -7.20 -12.81 17.05
CA PHE A 130 -6.33 -13.43 18.06
C PHE A 130 -5.20 -14.24 17.41
N GLU A 131 -5.54 -15.03 16.40
CA GLU A 131 -4.57 -15.87 15.68
C GLU A 131 -3.54 -14.99 14.98
N SER A 132 -3.97 -13.87 14.40
CA SER A 132 -3.09 -12.89 13.77
C SER A 132 -2.15 -12.22 14.79
N ILE A 133 -2.64 -11.86 15.97
CA ILE A 133 -1.85 -11.32 17.09
C ILE A 133 -0.78 -12.33 17.53
N GLN A 134 -1.15 -13.61 17.69
CA GLN A 134 -0.21 -14.68 18.05
C GLN A 134 0.86 -14.89 16.98
N LYS A 135 0.46 -14.89 15.71
CA LYS A 135 1.37 -15.07 14.57
C LYS A 135 2.40 -13.95 14.46
N GLU A 136 1.97 -12.71 14.68
CA GLU A 136 2.83 -11.51 14.71
C GLU A 136 3.61 -11.36 16.04
N LYS A 137 3.40 -12.27 17.00
CA LYS A 137 4.03 -12.26 18.33
C LYS A 137 3.89 -10.93 19.04
N VAL A 138 2.70 -10.33 18.92
CA VAL A 138 2.38 -9.06 19.56
C VAL A 138 2.30 -9.26 21.07
N VAL A 139 2.96 -8.37 21.80
CA VAL A 139 2.93 -8.32 23.27
C VAL A 139 2.40 -6.98 23.76
N VAL A 140 2.01 -6.93 25.04
CA VAL A 140 1.65 -5.67 25.70
C VAL A 140 2.84 -4.71 25.63
N GLY A 141 2.57 -3.46 25.30
CA GLY A 141 3.57 -2.42 25.06
C GLY A 141 4.01 -2.30 23.59
N ASP A 142 3.52 -3.15 22.67
CA ASP A 142 3.74 -2.97 21.24
C ASP A 142 2.76 -1.98 20.62
N VAL A 143 3.21 -1.21 19.63
CA VAL A 143 2.34 -0.41 18.76
C VAL A 143 1.89 -1.29 17.60
N ILE A 144 0.58 -1.45 17.45
CA ILE A 144 -0.02 -2.27 16.40
C ILE A 144 -0.99 -1.49 15.54
N TYR A 145 -1.17 -2.01 14.34
CA TYR A 145 -2.14 -1.58 13.34
C TYR A 145 -3.09 -2.75 13.06
N ILE A 146 -4.40 -2.52 13.20
CA ILE A 146 -5.44 -3.50 12.94
C ILE A 146 -6.38 -2.94 11.86
N GLU A 147 -6.53 -3.66 10.75
CA GLU A 147 -7.53 -3.34 9.73
C GLU A 147 -8.88 -3.96 10.11
N ALA A 148 -9.92 -3.12 10.28
CA ALA A 148 -11.21 -3.55 10.82
C ALA A 148 -11.92 -4.60 9.95
N ASN A 149 -11.76 -4.50 8.63
CA ASN A 149 -12.47 -5.35 7.66
C ASN A 149 -11.78 -6.68 7.40
N SER A 150 -10.44 -6.70 7.36
CA SER A 150 -9.67 -7.92 7.05
C SER A 150 -9.25 -8.68 8.30
N GLY A 151 -9.29 -8.03 9.48
CA GLY A 151 -8.72 -8.56 10.71
C GLY A 151 -7.19 -8.65 10.68
N ALA A 152 -6.54 -8.10 9.65
CA ALA A 152 -5.09 -8.13 9.53
C ALA A 152 -4.45 -7.26 10.60
N VAL A 153 -3.55 -7.86 11.38
CA VAL A 153 -2.75 -7.18 12.40
C VAL A 153 -1.32 -7.03 11.89
N LYS A 154 -0.73 -5.86 12.10
CA LYS A 154 0.69 -5.61 11.86
C LYS A 154 1.32 -4.96 13.08
N ARG A 155 2.44 -5.50 13.53
CA ARG A 155 3.26 -4.91 14.59
C ARG A 155 4.16 -3.82 13.99
N GLN A 156 4.01 -2.58 14.45
CA GLN A 156 4.84 -1.44 14.01
C GLN A 156 6.14 -1.35 14.82
N GLY A 157 6.12 -1.76 16.09
CA GLY A 157 7.29 -1.75 16.96
C GLY A 157 6.92 -1.81 18.44
N ARG A 158 7.93 -1.66 19.31
CA ARG A 158 7.76 -1.50 20.75
C ARG A 158 7.52 -0.02 21.07
N CYS A 159 6.66 0.29 22.04
CA CYS A 159 6.48 1.65 22.55
C CYS A 159 7.72 2.12 23.33
N ASP A 160 8.05 3.40 23.22
CA ASP A 160 9.21 4.04 23.87
C ASP A 160 9.17 3.93 25.40
N ASN A 161 7.98 3.85 26.01
CA ASN A 161 7.82 3.66 27.46
C ASN A 161 8.43 2.34 27.95
N TYR A 162 8.58 1.36 27.06
CA TYR A 162 9.12 0.03 27.36
C TYR A 162 10.54 -0.16 26.79
N ALA A 163 11.16 0.90 26.26
CA ALA A 163 12.49 0.83 25.65
C ALA A 163 13.60 0.53 26.67
N THR A 164 13.41 0.89 27.94
CA THR A 164 14.41 0.73 29.02
C THR A 164 14.25 -0.55 29.83
N GLU A 165 13.24 -1.40 29.56
CA GLU A 165 13.02 -2.63 30.34
C GLU A 165 14.02 -3.75 29.99
N PHE A 166 14.71 -3.64 28.85
CA PHE A 166 15.70 -4.61 28.40
C PHE A 166 17.05 -3.92 28.22
N ASP A 167 17.58 -3.33 29.28
CA ASP A 167 19.02 -3.06 29.33
C ASP A 167 19.74 -4.41 29.38
N LEU A 168 20.54 -4.68 28.35
CA LEU A 168 21.42 -5.85 28.27
C LEU A 168 22.69 -5.55 29.07
N GLU A 169 22.64 -5.74 30.39
CA GLU A 169 23.83 -6.02 31.20
C GLU A 169 24.21 -7.50 31.13
#